data_AF-A0A9E2AIA7-F1
#
_entry.id   AF-A0A9E2AIA7-F1
#
_cell.length_a   1.000
_cell.length_b   1.000
_cell.length_c   1.000
_cell.angle_alpha   90.00
_cell.angle_beta   90.00
_cell.angle_gamma   90.00
#
_symmetry.space_group_name_H-M   'P 1'
#
loop_
_entity.id
_entity.type
_entity.pdbx_description
1 polymer ?
#
loop_
_entity_poly.entity_id
_entity_poly.type
_entity_poly.pdbx_seq_one_letter_code
_entity_poly.pdbx_strand_id
1 'polypeptide(L)' 'VFGDDNVILAKAITGAEDFSVYANEVPSLFLFVGGMPKGMNPKEAAPHHTPDFYIDDSGLKYGVELLCSLTWDYLNAK' A
#
# COMPACT_ATOMS: atom_id res chain seq x y z
N VAL A 1 5.57 -9.07 -6.07
CA VAL A 1 4.98 -10.01 -7.08
C VAL A 1 3.49 -10.08 -6.75
N PHE A 2 2.62 -9.84 -7.73
CA PHE A 2 1.17 -9.92 -7.57
C PHE A 2 0.67 -11.36 -7.46
N GLY A 3 -0.46 -11.56 -6.78
CA GLY A 3 -1.13 -12.85 -6.57
C GLY A 3 -1.67 -12.97 -5.15
N ASP A 4 -2.71 -13.80 -4.96
CA ASP A 4 -3.47 -13.91 -3.70
C ASP A 4 -2.57 -14.18 -2.48
N ASP A 5 -1.53 -15.01 -2.65
CA ASP A 5 -0.56 -15.35 -1.60
C ASP A 5 0.30 -14.16 -1.12
N ASN A 6 0.31 -13.05 -1.87
CA ASN A 6 1.09 -11.86 -1.59
C ASN A 6 0.24 -10.69 -1.06
N VAL A 7 -1.07 -10.91 -0.88
CA VAL A 7 -1.98 -9.95 -0.25
C VAL A 7 -2.13 -10.32 1.21
N ILE A 8 -1.57 -9.48 2.08
CA ILE A 8 -1.65 -9.68 3.53
C ILE A 8 -2.52 -8.61 4.17
N LEU A 9 -3.38 -9.02 5.10
CA LEU A 9 -4.17 -8.07 5.87
C LEU A 9 -3.24 -7.24 6.76
N ALA A 10 -3.21 -5.93 6.53
CA ALA A 10 -2.48 -5.00 7.38
C ALA A 10 -3.17 -4.91 8.75
N LYS A 11 -2.39 -5.02 9.83
CA LYS A 11 -2.89 -4.70 11.17
C LYS A 11 -3.13 -3.20 11.29
N ALA A 12 -4.15 -2.82 12.05
CA ALA A 12 -4.36 -1.41 12.39
C ALA A 12 -3.11 -0.85 13.08
N ILE A 13 -2.72 0.37 12.68
CA ILE A 13 -1.60 1.13 13.23
C ILE A 13 -2.11 2.46 13.77
N THR A 14 -1.33 3.09 14.64
CA THR A 14 -1.68 4.39 15.27
C THR A 14 -1.20 5.59 14.46
N GLY A 15 -0.84 5.40 13.19
CA GLY A 15 -0.52 6.49 12.28
C GLY A 15 -1.78 7.31 11.97
N ALA A 16 -1.63 8.63 11.83
CA ALA A 16 -2.70 9.50 11.38
C ALA A 16 -2.60 9.68 9.86
N GLU A 17 -3.72 9.53 9.17
CA GLU A 17 -3.84 9.66 7.71
C GLU A 17 -5.18 10.34 7.41
N ASP A 18 -5.16 11.44 6.65
CA ASP A 18 -6.35 12.25 6.39
C ASP A 18 -7.30 11.61 5.38
N PHE A 19 -6.85 10.57 4.68
CA PHE A 19 -7.71 9.70 3.87
C PHE A 19 -8.92 9.16 4.66
N SER A 20 -8.76 9.00 5.99
CA SER A 20 -9.84 8.60 6.89
C SER A 20 -11.07 9.51 6.83
N VAL A 21 -10.91 10.78 6.44
CA VAL A 21 -12.03 11.72 6.23
C VAL A 21 -12.94 11.24 5.09
N TYR A 22 -12.38 10.72 3.99
CA TYR A 22 -13.19 10.12 2.91
C TYR A 22 -13.84 8.82 3.35
N ALA A 23 -13.10 7.99 4.11
CA ALA A 23 -13.59 6.70 4.60
C ALA A 23 -14.78 6.81 5.58
N ASN A 24 -14.98 7.97 6.21
CA ASN A 24 -16.16 8.25 7.02
C ASN A 24 -17.42 8.53 6.19
N GLU A 25 -17.27 9.00 4.95
CA GLU A 25 -18.38 9.47 4.12
C GLU A 25 -18.83 8.42 3.08
N VAL A 26 -17.89 7.63 2.54
CA VAL A 26 -18.17 6.63 1.50
C VAL A 26 -17.39 5.34 1.74
N PRO A 27 -17.90 4.17 1.29
CA PRO A 27 -17.16 2.92 1.32
C PRO A 27 -15.79 3.11 0.66
N SER A 28 -14.73 2.91 1.44
CA SER A 28 -13.36 3.24 1.05
C SER A 28 -12.42 2.08 1.31
N LEU A 29 -11.35 2.03 0.53
CA LEU A 29 -10.27 1.04 0.64
C LEU A 29 -8.93 1.78 0.68
N PHE A 30 -8.13 1.49 1.70
CA PHE A 30 -6.75 1.99 1.81
C PHE A 30 -5.78 0.81 1.73
N LEU A 31 -4.75 0.93 0.88
CA LEU A 31 -3.79 -0.14 0.61
C LEU A 31 -2.37 0.39 0.78
N PHE A 32 -1.47 -0.48 1.24
CA PHE A 32 -0.04 -0.22 1.26
C PHE A 32 0.64 -0.94 0.11
N VAL A 33 1.46 -0.22 -0.66
CA VAL A 33 2.37 -0.81 -1.65
C VAL A 33 3.74 -0.92 -1.00
N GLY A 34 4.30 -2.14 -0.97
CA GLY A 34 5.61 -2.37 -0.36
C GLY A 34 6.73 -1.62 -1.09
N GLY A 35 7.54 -0.88 -0.33
CA GLY A 35 8.73 -0.19 -0.81
C GLY A 35 10.02 -0.56 -0.06
N MET A 36 9.97 -1.56 0.82
CA MET A 36 11.16 -2.05 1.52
C MET A 36 12.04 -2.88 0.55
N PRO A 37 13.37 -2.68 0.52
CA PRO A 37 14.26 -3.49 -0.30
C PRO A 37 14.04 -4.99 -0.08
N LYS A 38 13.98 -5.74 -1.18
CA LYS A 38 13.70 -7.18 -1.12
C LYS A 38 14.77 -7.92 -0.31
N GLY A 39 14.34 -8.69 0.69
CA GLY A 39 15.23 -9.47 1.56
C GLY A 39 15.80 -8.70 2.75
N MET A 40 15.50 -7.40 2.89
CA MET A 40 15.82 -6.65 4.10
C MET A 40 15.00 -7.17 5.30
N ASN A 41 15.61 -7.17 6.48
CA ASN A 41 14.91 -7.43 7.74
C ASN A 41 13.98 -6.25 8.06
N PRO A 42 12.66 -6.44 8.21
CA PRO A 42 11.73 -5.34 8.51
C PRO A 42 12.06 -4.58 9.80
N LYS A 43 12.77 -5.20 10.75
CA LYS A 43 13.19 -4.54 12.00
C LYS A 43 14.33 -3.54 11.81
N GLU A 44 15.03 -3.61 10.68
CA GLU A 44 16.16 -2.74 10.33
C GLU A 44 15.75 -1.64 9.34
N ALA A 45 14.53 -1.71 8.80
CA ALA A 45 14.01 -0.68 7.91
C ALA A 45 13.77 0.62 8.68
N ALA A 46 14.38 1.71 8.20
CA ALA A 46 14.19 3.04 8.76
C ALA A 46 12.71 3.46 8.64
N PRO A 47 12.07 3.98 9.71
CA PRO A 47 10.68 4.41 9.65
C PRO A 47 10.45 5.58 8.68
N HIS A 48 9.19 5.74 8.26
CA HIS A 48 8.74 6.98 7.66
C HIS A 48 9.10 8.18 8.55
N HIS A 49 9.41 9.33 7.95
CA HIS A 49 9.82 10.58 8.64
C HIS A 49 11.20 10.54 9.33
N THR A 50 12.10 9.65 8.93
CA THR A 50 13.51 9.65 9.38
C THR A 50 14.46 10.02 8.22
N PRO A 51 15.65 10.60 8.48
CA PRO A 51 16.62 10.94 7.42
C PRO A 51 17.12 9.72 6.63
N ASP A 52 17.12 8.55 7.27
CA ASP A 52 17.58 7.29 6.68
C ASP A 52 16.47 6.56 5.91
N PHE A 53 15.26 7.15 5.83
CA PHE A 53 14.14 6.57 5.10
C PHE A 53 14.51 6.34 3.63
N TYR A 54 14.26 5.12 3.15
CA TYR A 54 14.58 4.69 1.80
C TYR A 54 13.44 3.86 1.22
N ILE A 55 13.14 4.09 -0.05
CA ILE A 55 12.17 3.31 -0.83
C ILE A 55 12.90 2.63 -2.00
N ASP A 56 12.72 1.31 -2.11
CA ASP A 56 12.93 0.56 -3.34
C ASP A 56 11.77 0.83 -4.31
N ASP A 57 12.06 1.53 -5.40
CA ASP A 57 11.06 2.01 -6.35
C ASP A 57 10.60 0.93 -7.35
N SER A 58 11.19 -0.27 -7.32
CA SER A 58 10.80 -1.38 -8.18
C SER A 58 9.32 -1.79 -8.00
N GLY A 59 8.74 -1.48 -6.83
CA GLY A 59 7.32 -1.67 -6.51
C GLY A 59 6.36 -0.63 -7.11
N LEU A 60 6.84 0.54 -7.52
CA LEU A 60 5.95 1.66 -7.90
C LEU A 60 5.16 1.39 -9.18
N LYS A 61 5.80 0.76 -10.19
CA LYS A 61 5.12 0.33 -11.42
C LYS A 61 3.90 -0.55 -11.09
N TYR A 62 4.09 -1.48 -10.16
CA TYR A 62 3.04 -2.37 -9.72
C TYR A 62 1.93 -1.59 -8.98
N GLY A 63 2.26 -0.62 -8.12
CA GLY A 63 1.26 0.25 -7.48
C GLY A 63 0.30 0.93 -8.48
N VAL A 64 0.83 1.40 -9.63
CA VAL A 64 0.01 1.98 -10.70
C VAL A 64 -0.87 0.93 -11.37
N GLU A 65 -0.30 -0.23 -11.73
CA GLU A 65 -1.06 -1.34 -12.33
C GLU A 65 -2.19 -1.81 -11.40
N LEU A 66 -1.95 -1.89 -10.09
CA LEU A 66 -2.95 -2.22 -9.07
C LEU A 66 -4.09 -1.21 -9.07
N LEU A 67 -3.81 0.09 -8.99
CA LEU A 67 -4.83 1.12 -8.94
C LEU A 67 -5.69 1.12 -10.22
N CYS A 68 -5.06 1.03 -11.39
CA CYS A 68 -5.76 0.97 -12.66
C CYS A 68 -6.64 -0.27 -12.78
N SER A 69 -6.13 -1.44 -12.39
CA SER A 69 -6.88 -2.70 -12.46
C SER A 69 -8.06 -2.71 -11.49
N LEU A 70 -7.86 -2.29 -10.24
CA LEU A 70 -8.94 -2.17 -9.25
C LEU A 70 -10.04 -1.21 -9.72
N THR A 71 -9.65 -0.07 -10.28
CA THR A 71 -10.62 0.90 -10.81
C THR A 71 -11.39 0.33 -11.98
N TRP A 72 -10.70 -0.32 -12.92
CA TRP A 72 -11.32 -0.94 -14.08
C TRP A 72 -12.32 -2.03 -13.67
N ASP A 73 -11.90 -2.93 -12.78
CA ASP A 73 -12.74 -4.02 -12.31
C ASP A 73 -13.94 -3.50 -11.52
N TYR A 74 -13.76 -2.52 -10.63
CA TYR A 74 -14.86 -1.90 -9.88
C TYR A 74 -15.91 -1.27 -10.81
N LEU A 75 -15.48 -0.55 -11.85
CA LEU A 75 -16.39 0.11 -12.79
C LEU A 75 -17.09 -0.86 -13.75
N ASN A 76 -16.53 -2.07 -13.96
CA ASN A 76 -17.08 -3.08 -14.86
C ASN A 76 -17.72 -4.28 -14.13
N ALA A 77 -17.62 -4.33 -12.80
CA ALA A 77 -18.34 -5.30 -11.98
C ALA A 77 -19.85 -5.07 -12.14
N LYS A 78 -20.57 -6.09 -12.60
CA LYS A 78 -22.03 -6.07 -12.70
C LYS A 78 -22.68 -6.42 -11.37
#